data_AF-A0A1X0S2R9-F1
#
_entry.id   AF-A0A1X0S2R9-F1
#
_cell.length_a   1.000
_cell.length_b   1.000
_cell.length_c   1.000
_cell.angle_alpha   90.00
_cell.angle_beta   90.00
_cell.angle_gamma   90.00
#
_symmetry.space_group_name_H-M   'P 1'
#
loop_
_entity.id
_entity.type
_entity.pdbx_description
1 polymer ?
#
loop_
_entity_poly.entity_id
_entity_poly.type
_entity_poly.pdbx_seq_one_letter_code
_entity_poly.pdbx_strand_id
1 'polypeptide(L)'
;MNHQGLNFLVDNAMFQERYIETVICKIFYDAKCYTGRMNLAQFRQSQFTETIQSLNAETDLNHVHNCFSYKDFYVLYCKFWALDQDHDLLIYENDLLNYNGGILSEKLVHQIMQRGRIPAFSRRQSKPDILTYLDYICK
;
A
#
# COMPACT_ATOMS: atom_id res chain seq x y z
N MET A 1 -16.66 5.72 -9.32
CA MET A 1 -16.35 6.01 -7.90
C MET A 1 -17.37 7.05 -7.45
N ASN A 2 -18.31 6.69 -6.56
CA ASN A 2 -19.48 7.54 -6.28
C ASN A 2 -19.39 8.27 -4.92
N HIS A 3 -18.26 8.17 -4.23
CA HIS A 3 -18.05 8.85 -2.96
C HIS A 3 -17.52 10.27 -3.21
N GLN A 4 -18.23 11.29 -2.74
CA GLN A 4 -17.89 12.70 -3.02
C GLN A 4 -16.46 13.06 -2.60
N GLY A 5 -16.00 12.50 -1.48
CA GLY A 5 -14.62 12.65 -0.99
C GLY A 5 -13.52 12.03 -1.86
N LEU A 6 -13.83 11.36 -2.99
CA LEU A 6 -12.85 10.86 -3.97
C LEU A 6 -13.09 11.42 -5.38
N ASN A 7 -14.02 12.37 -5.55
CA ASN A 7 -14.32 12.93 -6.87
C ASN A 7 -13.10 13.58 -7.53
N PHE A 8 -12.19 14.15 -6.74
CA PHE A 8 -10.95 14.74 -7.27
C PHE A 8 -9.96 13.70 -7.82
N LEU A 9 -10.11 12.41 -7.48
CA LEU A 9 -9.30 11.35 -8.05
C LEU A 9 -9.82 10.88 -9.40
N VAL A 10 -11.06 11.22 -9.78
CA VAL A 10 -11.75 10.68 -10.98
C VAL A 10 -10.93 10.88 -12.26
N ASP A 11 -10.19 11.99 -12.35
CA ASP A 11 -9.43 12.36 -13.54
C ASP A 11 -7.98 11.85 -13.54
N ASN A 12 -7.53 11.18 -12.47
CA ASN A 12 -6.16 10.67 -12.34
C ASN A 12 -6.13 9.15 -12.16
N ALA A 13 -6.14 8.42 -13.27
CA ALA A 13 -6.18 6.96 -13.29
C ALA A 13 -4.99 6.30 -12.55
N MET A 14 -3.79 6.89 -12.60
CA MET A 14 -2.62 6.36 -11.91
C MET A 14 -2.83 6.43 -10.38
N PHE A 15 -3.26 7.58 -9.86
CA PHE A 15 -3.54 7.74 -8.43
C PHE A 15 -4.68 6.85 -7.95
N GLN A 16 -5.71 6.65 -8.78
CA GLN A 16 -6.79 5.71 -8.47
C GLN A 16 -6.27 4.29 -8.30
N GLU A 17 -5.42 3.82 -9.20
CA GLU A 17 -4.84 2.48 -9.13
C GLU A 17 -4.04 2.31 -7.84
N ARG A 18 -3.17 3.27 -7.50
CA ARG A 18 -2.36 3.22 -6.27
C ARG A 18 -3.20 3.30 -5.00
N TYR A 19 -4.26 4.09 -5.02
CA TYR A 19 -5.21 4.14 -3.90
C TYR A 19 -5.90 2.79 -3.70
N ILE A 20 -6.40 2.18 -4.79
CA ILE A 20 -7.03 0.85 -4.73
C ILE A 20 -6.03 -0.20 -4.22
N GLU A 21 -4.81 -0.21 -4.73
CA GLU A 21 -3.73 -1.10 -4.26
C GLU A 21 -3.48 -0.94 -2.75
N THR A 22 -3.50 0.30 -2.25
CA THR A 22 -3.33 0.60 -0.82
C THR A 22 -4.48 0.10 0.03
N VAL A 23 -5.72 0.33 -0.43
CA VAL A 23 -6.93 -0.17 0.25
C VAL A 23 -6.89 -1.70 0.34
N ILE A 24 -6.58 -2.39 -0.76
CA ILE A 24 -6.47 -3.84 -0.81
C ILE A 24 -5.37 -4.32 0.15
N CYS A 25 -4.18 -3.73 0.09
CA CYS A 25 -3.06 -4.09 0.95
C CYS A 25 -3.44 -4.00 2.44
N LYS A 26 -4.08 -2.90 2.85
CA LYS A 26 -4.57 -2.71 4.23
C LYS A 26 -5.58 -3.77 4.64
N ILE A 27 -6.53 -4.12 3.77
CA ILE A 27 -7.52 -5.17 4.08
C ILE A 27 -6.82 -6.51 4.35
N PHE A 28 -5.81 -6.88 3.54
CA PHE A 28 -5.03 -8.11 3.77
C PHE A 28 -4.16 -8.02 5.02
N TYR A 29 -3.61 -6.85 5.33
CA TYR A 29 -2.84 -6.59 6.54
C TYR A 29 -3.70 -6.75 7.80
N ASP A 30 -4.87 -6.11 7.85
CA ASP A 30 -5.82 -6.19 8.97
C ASP A 30 -6.36 -7.62 9.15
N ALA A 31 -6.56 -8.34 8.04
CA ALA A 31 -6.93 -9.76 8.02
C ALA A 31 -5.79 -10.71 8.46
N LYS A 32 -4.56 -10.20 8.67
CA LYS A 32 -3.33 -10.99 8.90
C LYS A 32 -3.13 -12.07 7.83
N CYS A 33 -3.43 -11.74 6.57
CA CYS A 33 -3.40 -12.66 5.44
C CYS A 33 -2.16 -12.42 4.56
N TYR A 34 -1.05 -13.07 4.91
CA TYR A 34 0.21 -12.94 4.17
C TYR A 34 0.30 -13.86 2.93
N THR A 35 -0.65 -14.79 2.76
CA THR A 35 -0.65 -15.80 1.68
C THR A 35 -1.28 -15.32 0.38
N GLY A 36 -2.02 -14.21 0.41
CA GLY A 36 -2.80 -13.70 -0.73
C GLY A 36 -4.12 -14.41 -0.97
N ARG A 37 -4.43 -15.42 -0.15
CA ARG A 37 -5.68 -16.17 -0.24
C ARG A 37 -6.41 -16.06 1.07
N MET A 38 -7.31 -15.09 1.12
CA MET A 38 -8.11 -14.81 2.29
C MET A 38 -9.23 -15.84 2.43
N ASN A 39 -9.29 -16.52 3.58
CA ASN A 39 -10.43 -17.36 3.93
C ASN A 39 -11.51 -16.53 4.66
N LEU A 40 -12.69 -17.12 4.87
CA LEU A 40 -13.81 -16.41 5.50
C LEU A 40 -13.52 -15.91 6.93
N ALA A 41 -12.73 -16.65 7.72
CA ALA A 41 -12.37 -16.24 9.07
C ALA A 41 -11.48 -14.99 9.07
N GLN A 42 -10.47 -14.96 8.19
CA GLN A 42 -9.60 -13.80 7.96
C GLN A 42 -10.39 -12.60 7.42
N PHE A 43 -11.33 -12.85 6.50
CA PHE A 43 -12.19 -11.79 5.99
C PHE A 43 -13.04 -11.15 7.09
N ARG A 44 -13.63 -11.96 7.98
CA ARG A 44 -14.35 -11.44 9.16
C ARG A 44 -13.43 -10.65 10.09
N GLN A 45 -12.20 -11.12 10.29
CA GLN A 45 -11.21 -10.43 11.12
C GLN A 45 -10.82 -9.04 10.60
N SER A 46 -10.84 -8.84 9.27
CA SER A 46 -10.55 -7.54 8.65
C SER A 46 -11.57 -6.44 8.97
N GLN A 47 -12.75 -6.79 9.51
CA GLN A 47 -13.88 -5.86 9.75
C GLN A 47 -14.30 -5.07 8.48
N PHE A 48 -13.97 -5.58 7.30
CA PHE A 48 -14.24 -4.88 6.04
C PHE A 48 -15.73 -4.61 5.81
N THR A 49 -16.61 -5.56 6.16
CA THR A 49 -18.06 -5.37 6.03
C THR A 49 -18.57 -4.23 6.90
N GLU A 50 -18.14 -4.15 8.16
CA GLU A 50 -18.51 -3.06 9.09
C GLU A 50 -17.94 -1.72 8.60
N THR A 51 -16.73 -1.75 8.05
CA THR A 51 -16.09 -0.58 7.45
C THR A 51 -16.88 -0.05 6.25
N ILE A 52 -17.38 -0.93 5.37
CA ILE A 52 -18.25 -0.53 4.26
C ILE A 52 -19.60 0.00 4.78
N GLN A 53 -20.17 -0.62 5.80
CA GLN A 53 -21.47 -0.19 6.33
C GLN A 53 -21.41 1.20 6.98
N SER A 54 -20.26 1.56 7.55
CA SER A 54 -20.03 2.89 8.14
C SER A 54 -19.68 3.98 7.11
N LEU A 55 -19.34 3.60 5.87
CA LEU A 55 -19.11 4.54 4.78
C LEU A 55 -20.43 5.08 4.24
N ASN A 56 -20.69 6.35 4.50
CA ASN A 56 -21.77 7.12 3.91
C ASN A 56 -21.21 8.25 3.03
N ALA A 57 -22.05 8.93 2.25
CA ALA A 57 -21.60 9.98 1.33
C ALA A 57 -20.94 11.20 2.02
N GLU A 58 -21.20 11.39 3.32
CA GLU A 58 -20.67 12.49 4.14
C GLU A 58 -19.37 12.11 4.86
N THR A 59 -18.90 10.87 4.72
CA THR A 59 -17.72 10.37 5.43
C THR A 59 -16.46 11.09 4.94
N ASP A 60 -15.79 11.85 5.82
CA ASP A 60 -14.52 12.47 5.46
C ASP A 60 -13.38 11.45 5.50
N LEU A 61 -12.98 10.99 4.31
CA LEU A 61 -11.92 10.00 4.11
C LEU A 61 -10.54 10.49 4.57
N ASN A 62 -10.36 11.79 4.84
CA ASN A 62 -9.12 12.31 5.42
C ASN A 62 -9.04 12.09 6.94
N HIS A 63 -10.18 11.84 7.60
CA HIS A 63 -10.29 11.70 9.06
C HIS A 63 -10.62 10.27 9.51
N VAL A 64 -10.91 9.35 8.58
CA VAL A 64 -11.05 7.93 8.92
C VAL A 64 -9.70 7.27 9.16
N HIS A 65 -9.70 6.26 10.03
CA HIS A 65 -8.52 5.46 10.38
C HIS A 65 -8.60 4.01 9.87
N ASN A 66 -9.45 3.76 8.87
CA ASN A 66 -9.68 2.44 8.31
C ASN A 66 -8.98 2.27 6.94
N CYS A 67 -9.29 1.18 6.23
CA CYS A 67 -8.68 0.89 4.93
C CYS A 67 -8.94 1.95 3.86
N PHE A 68 -9.97 2.81 4.01
CA PHE A 68 -10.31 3.90 3.08
C PHE A 68 -9.71 5.27 3.46
N SER A 69 -8.80 5.33 4.43
CA SER A 69 -8.13 6.58 4.77
C SER A 69 -7.30 7.10 3.60
N TYR A 70 -7.76 8.20 3.00
CA TYR A 70 -7.03 8.88 1.92
C TYR A 70 -5.73 9.50 2.45
N LYS A 71 -5.75 10.00 3.69
CA LYS A 71 -4.58 10.57 4.36
C LYS A 71 -3.46 9.53 4.47
N ASP A 72 -3.78 8.32 4.90
CA ASP A 72 -2.80 7.25 5.02
C ASP A 72 -2.21 6.86 3.65
N PHE A 73 -3.07 6.77 2.63
CA PHE A 73 -2.61 6.55 1.26
C PHE A 73 -1.65 7.65 0.81
N TYR A 74 -2.03 8.91 0.99
CA TYR A 74 -1.23 10.05 0.52
C TYR A 74 0.13 10.09 1.22
N VAL A 75 0.20 9.84 2.53
CA VAL A 75 1.46 9.78 3.27
C VAL A 75 2.35 8.64 2.77
N LEU A 76 1.79 7.45 2.53
CA LEU A 76 2.55 6.31 2.00
C LEU A 76 3.06 6.59 0.59
N TYR A 77 2.20 7.13 -0.27
CA TYR A 77 2.55 7.47 -1.65
C TYR A 77 3.62 8.57 -1.73
N CYS A 78 3.51 9.64 -0.92
CA CYS A 78 4.56 10.67 -0.87
C CYS A 78 5.92 10.12 -0.45
N LYS A 79 5.96 9.18 0.51
CA LYS A 79 7.21 8.54 0.90
C LYS A 79 7.78 7.66 -0.20
N PHE A 80 6.93 6.92 -0.91
CA PHE A 80 7.35 6.14 -2.06
C PHE A 80 7.90 7.03 -3.18
N TRP A 81 7.15 8.07 -3.54
CA TRP A 81 7.50 9.04 -4.57
C TRP A 81 8.81 9.80 -4.26
N ALA A 82 9.10 10.05 -2.98
CA ALA A 82 10.37 10.65 -2.57
C ALA A 82 11.58 9.72 -2.78
N LEU A 83 11.38 8.40 -2.87
CA LEU A 83 12.44 7.43 -3.17
C LEU A 83 12.54 7.16 -4.68
N ASP A 84 11.40 7.01 -5.36
CA ASP A 84 11.29 6.76 -6.80
C ASP A 84 11.46 8.06 -7.62
N GLN A 85 12.72 8.48 -7.78
CA GLN A 85 13.08 9.75 -8.43
C GLN A 85 12.89 9.73 -9.96
N ASP A 86 12.99 8.57 -10.59
CA ASP A 86 12.77 8.37 -12.03
C ASP A 86 11.32 8.02 -12.39
N HIS A 87 10.46 7.87 -11.37
CA HIS A 87 9.01 7.71 -11.48
C HIS A 87 8.61 6.46 -12.28
N ASP A 88 9.38 5.38 -12.16
CA ASP A 88 9.14 4.11 -12.85
C ASP A 88 8.29 3.13 -12.02
N LEU A 89 7.90 3.54 -10.80
CA LEU A 89 7.15 2.77 -9.80
C LEU A 89 7.91 1.56 -9.26
N LEU A 90 9.24 1.59 -9.35
CA LEU A 90 10.16 0.60 -8.83
C LEU A 90 11.09 1.26 -7.81
N ILE A 91 11.45 0.49 -6.78
CA ILE A 91 12.41 0.89 -5.76
C ILE A 91 13.55 -0.09 -5.83
N TYR A 92 14.74 0.42 -6.13
CA TYR A 92 15.99 -0.32 -6.09
C TYR A 92 16.61 -0.22 -4.69
N GLU A 93 17.62 -1.06 -4.44
CA GLU A 93 18.34 -1.09 -3.17
C GLU A 93 18.93 0.28 -2.82
N ASN A 94 19.48 0.99 -3.82
CA ASN A 94 20.04 2.33 -3.65
C ASN A 94 18.99 3.38 -3.26
N ASP A 95 17.77 3.27 -3.79
CA ASP A 95 16.70 4.22 -3.44
C ASP A 95 16.29 4.00 -1.99
N LEU A 96 16.15 2.73 -1.57
CA LEU A 96 15.79 2.37 -0.21
C LEU A 96 16.88 2.72 0.82
N LEU A 97 18.16 2.73 0.41
CA LEU A 97 19.26 3.25 1.24
C LEU A 97 19.09 4.74 1.57
N ASN A 98 18.39 5.51 0.76
CA ASN A 98 18.13 6.92 1.04
C ASN A 98 16.87 7.15 1.91
N TYR A 99 16.20 6.07 2.33
CA TYR A 99 14.98 6.16 3.14
C TYR A 99 15.20 6.93 4.44
N ASN A 100 14.38 7.96 4.65
CA ASN A 100 14.45 8.90 5.78
C ASN A 100 15.86 9.49 6.01
N GLY A 101 16.64 9.72 4.94
CA GLY A 101 17.99 10.27 5.07
C GLY A 101 19.05 9.24 5.45
N GLY A 102 18.85 7.98 5.08
CA GLY A 102 19.86 6.92 5.24
C GLY A 102 19.96 6.34 6.64
N ILE A 103 18.83 6.30 7.37
CA ILE A 103 18.79 5.74 8.72
C ILE A 103 18.92 4.21 8.71
N LEU A 104 18.54 3.54 7.61
CA LEU A 104 18.60 2.10 7.48
C LEU A 104 20.03 1.65 7.11
N SER A 105 20.58 0.70 7.87
CA SER A 105 21.87 0.07 7.52
C SER A 105 21.75 -0.74 6.22
N GLU A 106 22.82 -0.82 5.44
CA GLU A 106 22.88 -1.64 4.21
C GLU A 106 22.42 -3.08 4.42
N LYS A 107 22.84 -3.72 5.53
CA LYS A 107 22.41 -5.08 5.87
C LYS A 107 20.89 -5.20 6.03
N LEU A 108 20.25 -4.20 6.65
CA LEU A 108 18.81 -4.19 6.85
C LEU A 108 18.08 -3.97 5.51
N VAL A 109 18.55 -3.02 4.70
CA VAL A 109 18.01 -2.77 3.36
C VAL A 109 18.10 -4.04 2.52
N HIS A 110 19.25 -4.69 2.49
CA HIS A 110 19.45 -5.95 1.78
C HIS A 110 18.49 -7.06 2.25
N GLN A 111 18.26 -7.20 3.56
CA GLN A 111 17.27 -8.15 4.08
C GLN A 111 15.84 -7.79 3.64
N ILE A 112 15.48 -6.51 3.60
CA ILE A 112 14.17 -6.04 3.14
C ILE A 112 13.97 -6.35 1.65
N MET A 113 15.00 -6.15 0.82
CA MET A 113 14.98 -6.46 -0.62
C MET A 113 14.81 -7.96 -0.87
N GLN A 114 15.50 -8.80 -0.09
CA GLN A 114 15.44 -10.26 -0.28
C GLN A 114 14.18 -10.90 0.29
N ARG A 115 13.75 -10.49 1.49
CA ARG A 115 12.76 -11.22 2.29
C ARG A 115 11.49 -10.45 2.58
N GLY A 116 11.46 -9.15 2.37
CA GLY A 116 10.32 -8.33 2.74
C GLY A 116 9.16 -8.36 1.75
N ARG A 117 9.13 -9.29 0.78
CA ARG A 117 8.00 -9.43 -0.16
C ARG A 117 6.92 -10.28 0.47
N ILE A 118 5.69 -9.80 0.46
CA ILE A 118 4.55 -10.60 0.92
C ILE A 118 4.07 -11.49 -0.23
N PRO A 119 4.00 -12.83 -0.03
CA PRO A 119 3.52 -13.77 -1.06
C PRO A 119 2.16 -13.38 -1.67
N ALA A 120 1.33 -12.70 -0.89
CA ALA A 120 0.06 -12.15 -1.33
C ALA A 120 0.12 -11.24 -2.55
N PHE A 121 1.20 -10.46 -2.66
CA PHE A 121 1.36 -9.42 -3.67
C PHE A 121 2.59 -9.62 -4.55
N SER A 122 3.43 -10.61 -4.23
CA SER A 122 4.54 -11.04 -5.07
C SER A 122 4.07 -11.42 -6.48
N ARG A 123 4.40 -10.60 -7.48
CA ARG A 123 4.22 -10.97 -8.89
C ARG A 123 5.18 -12.10 -9.23
N ARG A 124 4.71 -13.09 -10.02
CA ARG A 124 5.46 -14.30 -10.43
C ARG A 124 6.82 -14.04 -11.12
N GLN A 125 7.15 -12.79 -11.47
CA GLN A 125 8.37 -12.38 -12.16
C GLN A 125 9.13 -11.23 -11.45
N SER A 126 8.89 -10.97 -10.16
CA SER A 126 9.65 -9.92 -9.48
C SER A 126 11.14 -10.30 -9.38
N LYS A 127 12.01 -9.49 -9.98
CA LYS A 127 13.47 -9.62 -9.77
C LYS A 127 13.80 -9.39 -8.29
N PRO A 128 14.76 -10.13 -7.72
CA PRO A 128 15.10 -10.03 -6.30
C PRO A 128 15.58 -8.64 -5.86
N ASP A 129 16.03 -7.81 -6.80
CA ASP A 129 16.67 -6.52 -6.52
C ASP A 129 15.74 -5.32 -6.67
N ILE A 130 14.44 -5.56 -6.86
CA ILE A 130 13.45 -4.50 -7.11
C ILE A 130 12.22 -4.71 -6.23
N LEU A 131 11.72 -3.64 -5.62
CA LEU A 131 10.43 -3.59 -4.92
C LEU A 131 9.43 -2.79 -5.75
N THR A 132 8.24 -3.33 -5.97
CA THR A 132 7.12 -2.57 -6.54
C THR A 132 6.45 -1.70 -5.47
N TYR A 133 5.57 -0.78 -5.88
CA TYR A 133 4.73 -0.04 -4.94
C TYR A 133 4.01 -0.95 -3.93
N LEU A 134 3.40 -2.05 -4.40
CA LEU A 134 2.73 -3.04 -3.54
C LEU A 134 3.69 -3.71 -2.56
N ASP A 135 4.91 -4.04 -3.01
CA ASP A 135 5.93 -4.61 -2.12
C ASP A 135 6.40 -3.60 -1.06
N TYR A 136 6.33 -2.30 -1.35
CA TYR A 136 6.70 -1.22 -0.43
C TYR A 136 5.61 -0.97 0.63
N ILE A 137 4.34 -0.85 0.21
CA ILE A 137 3.26 -0.48 1.13
C ILE A 137 2.80 -1.61 2.06
N CYS A 138 3.06 -2.87 1.70
CA CYS A 138 2.65 -4.01 2.51
C CYS A 138 3.73 -4.49 3.50
N LYS A 139 4.77 -3.69 3.79
CA LYS A 139 5.81 -4.03 4.77
C LYS A 139 5.46 -3.63 6.19
#